data_AF-A0A6J8BK69-F1
#
_entry.id   AF-A0A6J8BK69-F1
#
_cell.length_a   1.000
_cell.length_b   1.000
_cell.length_c   1.000
_cell.angle_alpha   90.00
_cell.angle_beta   90.00
_cell.angle_gamma   90.00
#
_symmetry.space_group_name_H-M   'P 1'
#
loop_
_entity.id
_entity.type
_entity.pdbx_description
1 polymer ?
#
loop_
_entity_poly.entity_id
_entity_poly.type
_entity_poly.pdbx_seq_one_letter_code
_entity_poly.pdbx_strand_id
1 'polypeptide(L)'
;MTLLSFASEKVNKEEHAGKQGWKDENFVFFLFFTIVDSFLFSTLDRAKVQVLLTTGDQSKKLSQETDLYPLHDNNNLPQININKNQRYQTMEGFGAGLSNSAASVIYHSPKRHEIMRQLFSSTGGIGVSYIRITMGGSDFQAVPPYTYDDMPNGQTDFQMNHFSIQKDREFFIPIIKEALSLNPSLKIVATPWSPPAWMKSTNTLYGGDFHQDWDGKYQQALSLYFVKFIQAYKAEGIDINAITIQNEPRHQTSGYPTMTMSWQIQRDLIKWHMGPLFRKHNINTKILILDHNWDLHEYPENILRDNDAKQYVGGVAWHCYAGDKSEPERLHSKFSNIDQYFTECSGYAGSPNFKGNLVWNFDNLFLQQPRVWAKTVLFWNIALDQNHGPKSPGSRLQGL
;
A
#
# COMPACT_ATOMS: atom_id res chain seq x y z
N MET A 1 -39.02 7.99 10.67
CA MET A 1 -40.09 7.31 11.42
C MET A 1 -39.51 5.98 11.91
N THR A 2 -39.67 5.73 13.20
CA THR A 2 -39.37 4.48 13.93
C THR A 2 -37.92 4.23 14.39
N LEU A 3 -37.72 4.56 15.67
CA LEU A 3 -36.69 4.06 16.59
C LEU A 3 -36.68 2.53 16.66
N LEU A 4 -35.53 1.93 16.99
CA LEU A 4 -35.47 0.72 17.80
C LEU A 4 -34.20 0.73 18.66
N SER A 5 -34.41 0.89 19.97
CA SER A 5 -33.43 0.62 21.03
C SER A 5 -33.30 -0.88 21.26
N PHE A 6 -32.10 -1.35 21.63
CA PHE A 6 -32.00 -2.53 22.49
C PHE A 6 -31.06 -2.29 23.67
N ALA A 7 -31.54 -2.81 24.80
CA ALA A 7 -31.07 -2.62 26.15
C ALA A 7 -29.87 -3.50 26.49
N SER A 8 -29.22 -3.08 27.57
CA SER A 8 -28.15 -3.77 28.30
C SER A 8 -28.53 -5.17 28.76
N GLU A 9 -27.57 -6.09 28.75
CA GLU A 9 -27.56 -7.21 29.67
C GLU A 9 -26.20 -7.30 30.39
N LYS A 10 -26.27 -7.25 31.73
CA LYS A 10 -25.14 -7.37 32.65
C LYS A 10 -24.74 -8.84 32.74
N VAL A 11 -23.45 -9.12 32.65
CA VAL A 11 -22.86 -10.32 33.25
C VAL A 11 -21.74 -9.88 34.18
N ASN A 12 -21.95 -10.12 35.48
CA ASN A 12 -20.92 -10.03 36.52
C ASN A 12 -20.18 -11.38 36.60
N LYS A 13 -18.85 -11.35 36.70
CA LYS A 13 -18.05 -12.18 37.63
C LYS A 13 -16.57 -11.72 37.70
N GLU A 14 -16.23 -11.16 38.87
CA GLU A 14 -15.02 -11.27 39.73
C GLU A 14 -13.66 -11.69 39.09
N GLU A 15 -12.63 -10.82 39.09
CA GLU A 15 -11.50 -10.66 40.06
C GLU A 15 -10.49 -11.85 40.07
N HIS A 16 -9.15 -11.74 39.98
CA HIS A 16 -8.09 -10.74 40.17
C HIS A 16 -6.97 -10.96 39.09
N ALA A 17 -5.95 -10.13 38.80
CA ALA A 17 -5.12 -9.27 39.62
C ALA A 17 -4.35 -8.22 38.78
N GLY A 18 -4.29 -6.99 39.30
CA GLY A 18 -3.16 -6.06 39.30
C GLY A 18 -2.40 -5.75 38.01
N LYS A 19 -2.62 -4.54 37.45
CA LYS A 19 -1.56 -3.56 37.20
C LYS A 19 -2.13 -2.16 36.92
N GLN A 20 -1.58 -1.20 37.67
CA GLN A 20 -1.70 0.26 37.62
C GLN A 20 -2.38 0.89 36.39
N GLY A 21 -3.42 1.66 36.66
CA GLY A 21 -4.08 2.51 35.68
C GLY A 21 -3.22 3.69 35.24
N TRP A 22 -3.28 3.96 33.94
CA TRP A 22 -2.97 5.24 33.34
C TRP A 22 -4.27 5.77 32.73
N LYS A 23 -4.76 6.87 33.29
CA LYS A 23 -5.81 7.68 32.68
C LYS A 23 -5.14 8.61 31.68
N ASP A 24 -5.06 8.20 30.42
CA ASP A 24 -4.56 9.09 29.36
C ASP A 24 -5.70 9.47 28.42
N GLU A 25 -6.12 10.74 28.56
CA GLU A 25 -6.89 11.47 27.57
C GLU A 25 -5.99 11.77 26.36
N ASN A 26 -5.83 10.80 25.46
CA ASN A 26 -5.05 11.01 24.25
C ASN A 26 -5.91 11.64 23.15
N PHE A 27 -5.73 12.95 22.97
CA PHE A 27 -6.11 13.70 21.77
C PHE A 27 -5.04 13.48 20.69
N VAL A 28 -5.45 13.27 19.44
CA VAL A 28 -4.53 13.23 18.29
C VAL A 28 -4.78 14.49 17.46
N PHE A 29 -3.76 15.34 17.32
CA PHE A 29 -3.77 16.56 16.50
C PHE A 29 -2.96 16.35 15.22
N PHE A 30 -3.47 16.82 14.08
CA PHE A 30 -2.70 16.94 12.83
C PHE A 30 -2.62 18.41 12.40
N LEU A 31 -1.41 18.86 12.06
CA LEU A 31 -1.14 20.13 11.38
C LEU A 31 -0.67 19.85 9.95
N PHE A 32 -1.28 20.51 8.96
CA PHE A 32 -0.74 20.63 7.60
C PHE A 32 -0.23 22.07 7.39
N PHE A 33 0.93 22.22 6.75
CA PHE A 33 1.49 23.53 6.36
C PHE A 33 1.60 23.63 4.83
N THR A 34 1.03 24.70 4.26
CA THR A 34 1.33 25.18 2.91
C THR A 34 1.89 26.60 3.03
N ILE A 35 3.07 26.86 2.44
CA ILE A 35 3.66 28.21 2.37
C ILE A 35 3.66 28.63 0.90
N VAL A 36 3.03 29.76 0.59
CA VAL A 36 3.10 30.44 -0.71
C VAL A 36 3.90 31.71 -0.49
N ASP A 37 5.07 31.82 -1.11
CA ASP A 37 5.90 33.03 -1.04
C ASP A 37 5.36 34.08 -2.03
N SER A 38 4.98 35.25 -1.51
CA SER A 38 4.74 36.46 -2.30
C SER A 38 5.30 37.66 -1.53
N PHE A 39 6.35 38.30 -2.06
CA PHE A 39 6.90 39.53 -1.50
C PHE A 39 6.15 40.76 -2.04
N LEU A 40 5.51 41.53 -1.15
CA LEU A 40 5.58 43.00 -1.02
C LEU A 40 4.57 43.48 0.06
N PHE A 41 5.04 44.32 0.97
CA PHE A 41 4.49 44.63 2.29
C PHE A 41 3.09 45.29 2.33
N SER A 42 2.14 44.71 3.07
CA SER A 42 1.40 45.33 4.20
C SER A 42 0.35 44.34 4.74
N THR A 43 0.31 44.17 6.06
CA THR A 43 -0.23 43.02 6.82
C THR A 43 0.68 41.79 6.72
N LEU A 44 1.45 41.53 7.79
CA LEU A 44 1.97 40.18 8.02
C LEU A 44 0.74 39.30 8.17
N ASP A 45 0.33 38.67 7.09
CA ASP A 45 -0.61 37.56 7.15
C ASP A 45 0.09 36.53 8.04
N ARG A 46 -0.25 36.52 9.34
CA ARG A 46 0.37 35.63 10.31
C ARG A 46 0.18 34.23 9.74
N ALA A 47 1.27 33.47 9.62
CA ALA A 47 1.24 32.12 9.07
C ALA A 47 0.06 31.36 9.68
N LYS A 48 -0.98 31.16 8.87
CA LYS A 48 -2.22 30.56 9.31
C LYS A 48 -2.04 29.05 9.34
N VAL A 49 -2.39 28.43 10.44
CA VAL A 49 -2.35 26.98 10.57
C VAL A 49 -3.77 26.44 10.44
N GLN A 50 -4.02 25.71 9.36
CA GLN A 50 -5.24 24.94 9.20
C GLN A 50 -5.17 23.67 10.04
N VAL A 51 -6.27 23.36 10.74
CA VAL A 51 -6.37 22.19 11.60
C VAL A 51 -7.53 21.33 11.14
N LEU A 52 -7.22 20.05 10.89
CA LEU A 52 -8.21 19.01 10.62
C LEU A 52 -8.24 18.05 11.81
N LEU A 53 -9.42 17.82 12.38
CA LEU A 53 -9.59 17.04 13.59
C LEU A 53 -10.51 15.84 13.39
N THR A 54 -10.03 14.68 13.83
CA THR A 54 -10.81 13.45 13.99
C THR A 54 -10.68 12.98 15.42
N THR A 55 -11.80 12.72 16.09
CA THR A 55 -11.83 12.24 17.47
C THR A 55 -12.26 10.78 17.53
N GLY A 56 -11.73 10.03 18.49
CA GLY A 56 -12.04 8.60 18.64
C GLY A 56 -13.51 8.30 18.96
N ASP A 57 -14.23 9.26 19.55
CA ASP A 57 -15.67 9.18 19.78
C ASP A 57 -16.52 9.53 18.56
N GLN A 58 -15.88 9.84 17.42
CA GLN A 58 -16.50 10.21 16.16
C GLN A 58 -17.30 11.51 16.16
N SER A 59 -17.25 12.32 17.23
CA SER A 59 -17.89 13.64 17.27
C SER A 59 -17.31 14.60 16.24
N LYS A 60 -16.05 14.37 15.82
CA LYS A 60 -15.38 15.05 14.72
C LYS A 60 -14.76 14.03 13.76
N LYS A 61 -14.91 14.26 12.46
CA LYS A 61 -14.37 13.41 11.38
C LYS A 61 -13.80 14.29 10.28
N LEU A 62 -12.47 14.45 10.25
CA LEU A 62 -11.78 15.41 9.37
C LEU A 62 -12.44 16.80 9.39
N SER A 63 -12.87 17.21 10.58
CA SER A 63 -13.54 18.49 10.80
C SER A 63 -12.52 19.62 10.65
N GLN A 64 -12.83 20.61 9.80
CA GLN A 64 -12.05 21.85 9.75
C GLN A 64 -12.31 22.63 11.03
N GLU A 65 -11.25 22.83 11.81
CA GLU A 65 -11.30 23.60 13.04
C GLU A 65 -10.96 25.07 12.78
N THR A 66 -11.17 25.89 13.82
CA THR A 66 -10.71 27.27 13.79
C THR A 66 -9.20 27.29 13.56
N ASP A 67 -8.77 28.11 12.61
CA ASP A 67 -7.36 28.23 12.29
C ASP A 67 -6.57 28.72 13.51
N LEU A 68 -5.39 28.15 13.70
CA LEU A 68 -4.49 28.58 14.76
C LEU A 68 -3.56 29.67 14.23
N TYR A 69 -3.29 30.62 15.12
CA TYR A 69 -2.31 31.67 14.89
C TYR A 69 -1.13 31.46 15.84
N PRO A 70 0.11 31.68 15.39
CA PRO A 70 1.28 31.56 16.25
C PRO A 70 1.08 32.38 17.53
N LEU A 71 1.14 31.70 18.67
CA LEU A 71 1.18 32.33 19.98
C LEU A 71 2.59 32.86 20.23
N HIS A 72 2.71 33.89 21.08
CA HIS A 72 4.01 34.22 21.66
C HIS A 72 4.47 33.07 22.56
N ASP A 73 5.78 32.76 22.55
CA ASP A 73 6.37 31.67 23.33
C ASP A 73 5.86 31.70 24.78
N ASN A 74 5.14 30.66 25.15
CA ASN A 74 4.74 30.41 26.53
C ASN A 74 5.52 29.20 27.04
N ASN A 75 6.51 29.45 27.89
CA ASN A 75 7.40 28.42 28.44
C ASN A 75 6.71 27.43 29.39
N ASN A 76 5.41 27.60 29.68
CA ASN A 76 4.65 26.74 30.59
C ASN A 76 3.86 25.61 29.89
N LEU A 77 3.95 25.48 28.57
CA LEU A 77 3.29 24.42 27.80
C LEU A 77 4.32 23.49 27.16
N PRO A 78 3.98 22.21 26.89
CA PRO A 78 4.81 21.33 26.06
C PRO A 78 5.05 21.95 24.68
N GLN A 79 6.30 21.96 24.23
CA GLN A 79 6.71 22.56 22.95
C GLN A 79 7.25 21.49 22.00
N ILE A 80 6.81 21.52 20.73
CA ILE A 80 7.37 20.73 19.64
C ILE A 80 8.13 21.67 18.71
N ASN A 81 9.46 21.55 18.68
CA ASN A 81 10.33 22.41 17.89
C ASN A 81 10.63 21.77 16.52
N ILE A 82 10.42 22.53 15.44
CA ILE A 82 10.67 22.06 14.06
C ILE A 82 12.01 22.63 13.58
N ASN A 83 13.02 21.76 13.41
CA ASN A 83 14.31 22.13 12.81
C ASN A 83 14.30 21.93 11.30
N LYS A 84 14.15 23.02 10.53
CA LYS A 84 14.11 22.98 9.05
C LYS A 84 15.45 22.57 8.38
N ASN A 85 16.55 22.59 9.13
CA ASN A 85 17.87 22.20 8.62
C ASN A 85 18.14 20.69 8.76
N GLN A 86 17.32 19.96 9.52
CA GLN A 86 17.39 18.51 9.62
C GLN A 86 16.44 17.89 8.62
N ARG A 87 16.99 17.18 7.63
CA ARG A 87 16.25 16.54 6.54
C ARG A 87 16.32 15.03 6.64
N TYR A 88 15.24 14.39 6.19
CA TYR A 88 15.08 12.94 6.13
C TYR A 88 14.67 12.53 4.70
N GLN A 89 13.94 11.44 4.54
CA GLN A 89 13.41 11.02 3.24
C GLN A 89 12.39 12.01 2.67
N THR A 90 12.30 12.04 1.34
CA THR A 90 11.18 12.71 0.65
C THR A 90 9.99 11.76 0.61
N MET A 91 8.83 12.23 1.10
CA MET A 91 7.59 11.45 1.07
C MET A 91 7.09 11.31 -0.37
N GLU A 92 6.74 10.09 -0.75
CA GLU A 92 6.18 9.79 -2.07
C GLU A 92 4.65 9.74 -2.07
N GLY A 93 4.01 9.44 -0.95
CA GLY A 93 2.57 9.63 -0.78
C GLY A 93 1.93 8.74 0.27
N PHE A 94 0.64 8.96 0.47
CA PHE A 94 -0.22 8.22 1.39
C PHE A 94 -1.43 7.71 0.63
N GLY A 95 -1.93 6.53 1.01
CA GLY A 95 -3.14 5.99 0.39
C GLY A 95 -3.42 4.55 0.77
N ALA A 96 -3.86 3.78 -0.22
CA ALA A 96 -4.39 2.45 -0.01
C ALA A 96 -4.28 1.58 -1.28
N GLY A 97 -4.51 0.29 -1.12
CA GLY A 97 -4.75 -0.68 -2.17
C GLY A 97 -6.06 -0.43 -2.92
N LEU A 98 -5.95 -0.20 -4.22
CA LEU A 98 -7.05 -0.27 -5.15
C LEU A 98 -7.05 -1.67 -5.77
N SER A 99 -7.69 -2.62 -5.08
CA SER A 99 -7.88 -3.98 -5.58
C SER A 99 -8.94 -4.04 -6.68
N ASN A 100 -9.02 -5.20 -7.34
CA ASN A 100 -10.10 -5.51 -8.26
C ASN A 100 -11.48 -5.40 -7.57
N SER A 101 -11.61 -5.84 -6.31
CA SER A 101 -12.84 -5.64 -5.53
C SER A 101 -13.17 -4.18 -5.28
N ALA A 102 -12.19 -3.40 -4.81
CA ALA A 102 -12.39 -1.99 -4.51
C ALA A 102 -12.83 -1.22 -5.76
N ALA A 103 -12.15 -1.45 -6.88
CA ALA A 103 -12.52 -0.84 -8.14
C ALA A 103 -13.92 -1.27 -8.61
N SER A 104 -14.29 -2.55 -8.47
CA SER A 104 -15.63 -3.02 -8.85
C SER A 104 -16.73 -2.37 -8.00
N VAL A 105 -16.56 -2.31 -6.67
CA VAL A 105 -17.54 -1.70 -5.76
C VAL A 105 -17.70 -0.21 -6.07
N ILE A 106 -16.60 0.50 -6.33
CA ILE A 106 -16.66 1.92 -6.69
C ILE A 106 -17.29 2.10 -8.07
N TYR A 107 -16.90 1.30 -9.06
CA TYR A 107 -17.38 1.39 -10.45
C TYR A 107 -18.89 1.23 -10.55
N HIS A 108 -19.46 0.27 -9.82
CA HIS A 108 -20.90 -0.02 -9.82
C HIS A 108 -21.70 0.83 -8.84
N SER A 109 -21.06 1.68 -8.04
CA SER A 109 -21.76 2.56 -7.12
C SER A 109 -22.49 3.68 -7.87
N PRO A 110 -23.77 3.98 -7.54
CA PRO A 110 -24.45 5.16 -8.07
C PRO A 110 -23.79 6.47 -7.61
N LYS A 111 -22.92 6.41 -6.59
CA LYS A 111 -22.15 7.55 -6.06
C LYS A 111 -20.69 7.55 -6.50
N ARG A 112 -20.32 6.76 -7.52
CA ARG A 112 -18.94 6.62 -8.01
C ARG A 112 -18.16 7.94 -8.04
N HIS A 113 -18.66 8.95 -8.76
CA HIS A 113 -17.96 10.22 -8.93
C HIS A 113 -17.80 11.03 -7.63
N GLU A 114 -18.76 10.91 -6.70
CA GLU A 114 -18.67 11.54 -5.38
C GLU A 114 -17.56 10.86 -4.56
N ILE A 115 -17.56 9.52 -4.53
CA ILE A 115 -16.54 8.72 -3.84
C ILE A 115 -15.15 9.02 -4.41
N MET A 116 -14.99 8.97 -5.73
CA MET A 116 -13.71 9.22 -6.39
C MET A 116 -13.20 10.63 -6.10
N ARG A 117 -14.07 11.65 -6.13
CA ARG A 117 -13.70 13.02 -5.76
C ARG A 117 -13.26 13.12 -4.30
N GLN A 118 -14.00 12.53 -3.37
CA GLN A 118 -13.66 12.55 -1.95
C GLN A 118 -12.34 11.84 -1.66
N LEU A 119 -12.00 10.79 -2.41
CA LEU A 119 -10.74 10.06 -2.24
C LEU A 119 -9.55 10.79 -2.88
N PHE A 120 -9.65 11.18 -4.14
CA PHE A 120 -8.49 11.57 -4.94
C PHE A 120 -8.33 13.08 -5.14
N SER A 121 -9.40 13.88 -5.08
CA SER A 121 -9.23 15.33 -5.24
C SER A 121 -8.46 15.93 -4.06
N SER A 122 -7.48 16.79 -4.35
CA SER A 122 -6.73 17.53 -3.33
C SER A 122 -7.44 18.78 -2.82
N THR A 123 -8.50 19.23 -3.51
CA THR A 123 -9.27 20.43 -3.16
C THR A 123 -10.67 20.12 -2.64
N GLY A 124 -11.21 18.96 -3.00
CA GLY A 124 -12.55 18.50 -2.62
C GLY A 124 -12.57 17.12 -1.97
N GLY A 125 -11.42 16.63 -1.53
CA GLY A 125 -11.24 15.30 -0.96
C GLY A 125 -9.98 15.22 -0.11
N ILE A 126 -9.60 13.99 0.26
CA ILE A 126 -8.43 13.71 1.10
C ILE A 126 -7.11 13.63 0.31
N GLY A 127 -7.17 13.79 -1.02
CA GLY A 127 -5.99 13.84 -1.87
C GLY A 127 -5.10 12.59 -1.80
N VAL A 128 -5.67 11.38 -1.87
CA VAL A 128 -4.88 10.14 -1.99
C VAL A 128 -3.84 10.31 -3.09
N SER A 129 -2.58 10.13 -2.72
CA SER A 129 -1.40 10.48 -3.54
C SER A 129 -0.59 9.27 -3.97
N TYR A 130 -0.89 8.09 -3.42
CA TYR A 130 -0.25 6.84 -3.80
C TYR A 130 -1.25 5.68 -3.67
N ILE A 131 -1.40 4.86 -4.71
CA ILE A 131 -2.20 3.62 -4.67
C ILE A 131 -1.35 2.39 -4.96
N ARG A 132 -1.74 1.26 -4.35
CA ARG A 132 -1.24 -0.06 -4.72
C ARG A 132 -2.28 -0.79 -5.56
N ILE A 133 -1.91 -1.26 -6.74
CA ILE A 133 -2.80 -2.02 -7.63
C ILE A 133 -2.35 -3.47 -7.76
N THR A 134 -3.30 -4.35 -8.05
CA THR A 134 -3.02 -5.76 -8.29
C THR A 134 -2.67 -5.99 -9.76
N MET A 135 -1.66 -6.80 -10.03
CA MET A 135 -1.35 -7.31 -11.36
C MET A 135 -2.07 -8.65 -11.53
N GLY A 136 -3.25 -8.62 -12.14
CA GLY A 136 -4.17 -9.76 -12.19
C GLY A 136 -4.96 -9.96 -10.90
N GLY A 137 -5.37 -11.21 -10.65
CA GLY A 137 -6.18 -11.61 -9.51
C GLY A 137 -5.42 -11.56 -8.18
N SER A 138 -6.16 -11.29 -7.10
CA SER A 138 -5.67 -11.30 -5.71
C SER A 138 -6.65 -12.05 -4.81
N ASP A 139 -6.49 -11.96 -3.50
CA ASP A 139 -7.52 -12.43 -2.57
C ASP A 139 -8.78 -11.54 -2.60
N PHE A 140 -8.66 -10.25 -2.96
CA PHE A 140 -9.78 -9.33 -3.20
C PHE A 140 -10.05 -9.14 -4.70
N GLN A 141 -11.04 -9.89 -5.19
CA GLN A 141 -11.49 -9.83 -6.58
C GLN A 141 -13.01 -9.97 -6.70
N ALA A 142 -13.59 -9.23 -7.67
CA ALA A 142 -15.00 -9.31 -8.03
C ALA A 142 -15.28 -10.30 -9.16
N VAL A 143 -14.22 -10.78 -9.82
CA VAL A 143 -14.27 -11.76 -10.91
C VAL A 143 -13.39 -12.96 -10.56
N PRO A 144 -13.55 -14.13 -11.21
CA PRO A 144 -12.65 -15.25 -11.00
C PRO A 144 -11.17 -14.85 -11.19
N PRO A 145 -10.25 -15.39 -10.38
CA PRO A 145 -8.83 -15.04 -10.48
C PRO A 145 -8.26 -15.33 -11.87
N TYR A 146 -7.37 -14.44 -12.29
CA TYR A 146 -6.75 -14.46 -13.61
C TYR A 146 -5.33 -13.91 -13.56
N THR A 147 -4.59 -14.17 -14.63
CA THR A 147 -3.37 -13.44 -14.96
C THR A 147 -3.53 -12.81 -16.34
N TYR A 148 -2.53 -12.06 -16.77
CA TYR A 148 -2.53 -11.48 -18.12
C TYR A 148 -2.11 -12.47 -19.19
N ASP A 149 -1.68 -13.69 -18.85
CA ASP A 149 -1.13 -14.68 -19.79
C ASP A 149 -1.57 -16.11 -19.41
N ASP A 150 -2.87 -16.26 -19.13
CA ASP A 150 -3.47 -17.56 -18.80
C ASP A 150 -3.48 -18.48 -20.03
N MET A 151 -2.89 -19.67 -19.89
CA MET A 151 -2.80 -20.68 -20.95
C MET A 151 -3.64 -21.93 -20.62
N PRO A 152 -4.13 -22.68 -21.63
CA PRO A 152 -4.73 -23.98 -21.40
C PRO A 152 -3.78 -24.93 -20.64
N ASN A 153 -4.34 -25.82 -19.83
CA ASN A 153 -3.54 -26.76 -19.03
C ASN A 153 -2.52 -27.53 -19.89
N GLY A 154 -1.26 -27.54 -19.42
CA GLY A 154 -0.14 -28.19 -20.12
C GLY A 154 0.50 -27.36 -21.23
N GLN A 155 0.01 -26.16 -21.51
CA GLN A 155 0.63 -25.22 -22.46
C GLN A 155 1.41 -24.11 -21.72
N THR A 156 2.42 -23.58 -22.40
CA THR A 156 3.23 -22.44 -21.92
C THR A 156 3.29 -21.36 -22.99
N ASP A 157 3.61 -20.13 -22.58
CA ASP A 157 3.84 -19.02 -23.50
C ASP A 157 5.07 -18.21 -23.09
N PHE A 158 6.25 -18.81 -23.27
CA PHE A 158 7.52 -18.18 -22.91
C PHE A 158 7.79 -16.83 -23.62
N GLN A 159 7.08 -16.52 -24.70
CA GLN A 159 7.28 -15.30 -25.48
C GLN A 159 6.20 -14.23 -25.22
N MET A 160 5.23 -14.49 -24.33
CA MET A 160 4.14 -13.56 -24.00
C MET A 160 3.34 -13.14 -25.24
N ASN A 161 3.03 -14.10 -26.12
CA ASN A 161 2.24 -13.88 -27.34
C ASN A 161 0.75 -13.70 -27.03
N HIS A 162 0.23 -14.32 -25.98
CA HIS A 162 -1.16 -14.27 -25.54
C HIS A 162 -1.38 -13.26 -24.41
N PHE A 163 -0.32 -12.55 -23.98
CA PHE A 163 -0.39 -11.52 -22.96
C PHE A 163 -1.45 -10.46 -23.30
N SER A 164 -2.37 -10.19 -22.37
CA SER A 164 -3.41 -9.18 -22.52
C SER A 164 -3.93 -8.64 -21.20
N ILE A 165 -4.01 -7.31 -21.10
CA ILE A 165 -4.67 -6.58 -20.00
C ILE A 165 -6.18 -6.41 -20.23
N GLN A 166 -6.79 -7.13 -21.19
CA GLN A 166 -8.19 -6.93 -21.55
C GLN A 166 -9.15 -7.12 -20.37
N LYS A 167 -8.82 -8.00 -19.42
CA LYS A 167 -9.61 -8.25 -18.21
C LYS A 167 -9.68 -7.03 -17.27
N ASP A 168 -8.75 -6.09 -17.37
CA ASP A 168 -8.72 -4.88 -16.53
C ASP A 168 -9.52 -3.73 -17.14
N ARG A 169 -9.81 -3.78 -18.45
CA ARG A 169 -10.40 -2.65 -19.20
C ARG A 169 -11.86 -2.40 -18.87
N GLU A 170 -12.56 -3.38 -18.31
CA GLU A 170 -13.99 -3.27 -18.03
C GLU A 170 -14.28 -2.25 -16.93
N PHE A 171 -13.61 -2.36 -15.77
CA PHE A 171 -13.83 -1.45 -14.65
C PHE A 171 -12.55 -1.00 -13.95
N PHE A 172 -11.47 -1.80 -13.99
CA PHE A 172 -10.27 -1.51 -13.20
C PHE A 172 -9.50 -0.31 -13.75
N ILE A 173 -9.11 -0.36 -15.03
CA ILE A 173 -8.46 0.75 -15.74
C ILE A 173 -9.33 2.02 -15.75
N PRO A 174 -10.66 1.97 -16.01
CA PRO A 174 -11.53 3.14 -15.90
C PRO A 174 -11.46 3.85 -14.54
N ILE A 175 -11.42 3.10 -13.42
CA ILE A 175 -11.30 3.69 -12.08
C ILE A 175 -9.92 4.31 -11.86
N ILE A 176 -8.85 3.66 -12.31
CA ILE A 176 -7.48 4.22 -12.21
C ILE A 176 -7.37 5.52 -13.02
N LYS A 177 -7.92 5.56 -14.24
CA LYS A 177 -7.93 6.77 -15.08
C LYS A 177 -8.71 7.90 -14.46
N GLU A 178 -9.85 7.62 -13.82
CA GLU A 178 -10.62 8.63 -13.10
C GLU A 178 -9.83 9.16 -11.89
N ALA A 179 -9.16 8.30 -11.12
CA ALA A 179 -8.28 8.72 -10.03
C ALA A 179 -7.16 9.66 -10.52
N LEU A 180 -6.48 9.29 -11.63
CA LEU A 180 -5.45 10.13 -12.26
C LEU A 180 -6.00 11.45 -12.80
N SER A 181 -7.24 11.49 -13.28
CA SER A 181 -7.87 12.75 -13.72
C SER A 181 -8.13 13.72 -12.58
N LEU A 182 -8.41 13.19 -11.37
CA LEU A 182 -8.66 13.97 -10.16
C LEU A 182 -7.36 14.33 -9.44
N ASN A 183 -6.34 13.48 -9.53
CA ASN A 183 -5.00 13.72 -9.04
C ASN A 183 -3.95 13.29 -10.07
N PRO A 184 -3.54 14.19 -10.98
CA PRO A 184 -2.52 13.89 -11.99
C PRO A 184 -1.13 13.56 -11.42
N SER A 185 -0.90 13.83 -10.13
CA SER A 185 0.35 13.49 -9.44
C SER A 185 0.31 12.14 -8.69
N LEU A 186 -0.83 11.44 -8.75
CA LEU A 186 -1.01 10.14 -8.12
C LEU A 186 0.05 9.14 -8.61
N LYS A 187 0.72 8.50 -7.65
CA LYS A 187 1.69 7.44 -7.91
C LYS A 187 1.09 6.06 -7.72
N ILE A 188 1.64 5.08 -8.44
CA ILE A 188 1.14 3.71 -8.48
C ILE A 188 2.28 2.72 -8.25
N VAL A 189 2.10 1.83 -7.28
CA VAL A 189 2.86 0.59 -7.15
C VAL A 189 1.99 -0.58 -7.59
N ALA A 190 2.53 -1.49 -8.39
CA ALA A 190 1.79 -2.66 -8.85
C ALA A 190 2.44 -3.96 -8.37
N THR A 191 1.62 -4.91 -7.94
CA THR A 191 2.10 -6.18 -7.37
C THR A 191 1.30 -7.37 -7.92
N PRO A 192 1.93 -8.46 -8.37
CA PRO A 192 1.22 -9.72 -8.62
C PRO A 192 1.10 -10.56 -7.35
N TRP A 193 -0.04 -11.23 -7.18
CA TRP A 193 -0.21 -12.30 -6.19
C TRP A 193 0.29 -13.64 -6.69
N SER A 194 0.26 -13.84 -8.00
CA SER A 194 0.76 -15.03 -8.66
C SER A 194 1.15 -14.69 -10.10
N PRO A 195 2.21 -15.30 -10.65
CA PRO A 195 2.39 -15.33 -12.10
C PRO A 195 1.37 -16.27 -12.75
N PRO A 196 1.33 -16.35 -14.09
CA PRO A 196 0.55 -17.38 -14.80
C PRO A 196 0.78 -18.77 -14.23
N ALA A 197 -0.28 -19.58 -14.15
CA ALA A 197 -0.25 -20.90 -13.53
C ALA A 197 0.86 -21.79 -14.11
N TRP A 198 1.09 -21.71 -15.43
CA TRP A 198 2.10 -22.50 -16.13
C TRP A 198 3.54 -22.15 -15.72
N MET A 199 3.78 -21.03 -15.04
CA MET A 199 5.09 -20.66 -14.47
C MET A 199 5.33 -21.20 -13.05
N LYS A 200 4.44 -22.05 -12.53
CA LYS A 200 4.49 -22.52 -11.14
C LYS A 200 4.63 -24.03 -11.07
N SER A 201 5.25 -24.52 -10.00
CA SER A 201 5.45 -25.97 -9.76
C SER A 201 4.14 -26.77 -9.70
N THR A 202 3.04 -26.11 -9.37
CA THR A 202 1.72 -26.72 -9.17
C THR A 202 0.77 -26.56 -10.36
N ASN A 203 1.17 -25.80 -11.39
CA ASN A 203 0.31 -25.44 -12.54
C ASN A 203 -1.08 -24.90 -12.14
N THR A 204 -1.14 -24.10 -11.06
CA THR A 204 -2.35 -23.45 -10.56
C THR A 204 -2.02 -22.08 -9.99
N LEU A 205 -2.99 -21.16 -9.91
CA LEU A 205 -2.81 -19.88 -9.22
C LEU A 205 -2.74 -20.04 -7.69
N TYR A 206 -3.30 -21.13 -7.16
CA TYR A 206 -3.48 -21.35 -5.72
C TYR A 206 -2.27 -22.07 -5.10
N GLY A 207 -1.29 -21.32 -4.59
CA GLY A 207 -0.09 -21.84 -3.92
C GLY A 207 0.94 -22.46 -4.87
N GLY A 208 2.02 -23.00 -4.31
CA GLY A 208 3.15 -23.53 -5.08
C GLY A 208 4.28 -22.52 -5.30
N ASP A 209 5.41 -23.04 -5.75
CA ASP A 209 6.66 -22.30 -5.94
C ASP A 209 6.77 -21.77 -7.37
N PHE A 210 7.56 -20.70 -7.53
CA PHE A 210 8.03 -20.29 -8.86
C PHE A 210 8.81 -21.42 -9.54
N HIS A 211 8.46 -21.77 -10.77
CA HIS A 211 9.17 -22.78 -11.54
C HIS A 211 10.56 -22.25 -11.93
N GLN A 212 11.61 -22.98 -11.56
CA GLN A 212 12.97 -22.66 -11.93
C GLN A 212 13.51 -23.68 -12.92
N ASP A 213 13.87 -23.21 -14.10
CA ASP A 213 14.65 -24.01 -15.04
C ASP A 213 16.11 -23.56 -15.02
N TRP A 214 16.99 -24.54 -15.26
CA TRP A 214 18.43 -24.32 -15.41
C TRP A 214 18.77 -23.44 -16.63
N ASP A 215 17.89 -23.42 -17.63
CA ASP A 215 18.07 -22.64 -18.87
C ASP A 215 17.47 -21.22 -18.79
N GLY A 216 16.84 -20.85 -17.66
CA GLY A 216 16.36 -19.50 -17.39
C GLY A 216 15.07 -19.10 -18.11
N LYS A 217 14.35 -20.03 -18.78
CA LYS A 217 13.17 -19.68 -19.59
C LYS A 217 12.02 -19.09 -18.78
N TYR A 218 11.69 -19.65 -17.62
CA TYR A 218 10.65 -19.11 -16.75
C TYR A 218 11.01 -17.74 -16.19
N GLN A 219 12.27 -17.54 -15.81
CA GLN A 219 12.81 -16.28 -15.30
C GLN A 219 12.71 -15.19 -16.39
N GLN A 220 13.07 -15.53 -17.63
CA GLN A 220 12.96 -14.65 -18.77
C GLN A 220 11.49 -14.31 -19.09
N ALA A 221 10.60 -15.31 -19.07
CA ALA A 221 9.18 -15.12 -19.35
C ALA A 221 8.50 -14.25 -18.28
N LEU A 222 8.76 -14.51 -16.99
CA LEU A 222 8.26 -13.66 -15.91
C LEU A 222 8.76 -12.23 -16.05
N SER A 223 10.04 -12.03 -16.38
CA SER A 223 10.59 -10.69 -16.62
C SER A 223 9.90 -9.99 -17.80
N LEU A 224 9.59 -10.73 -18.88
CA LEU A 224 8.85 -10.20 -20.03
C LEU A 224 7.40 -9.87 -19.67
N TYR A 225 6.75 -10.64 -18.79
CA TYR A 225 5.41 -10.36 -18.26
C TYR A 225 5.36 -8.99 -17.59
N PHE A 226 6.34 -8.64 -16.75
CA PHE A 226 6.44 -7.31 -16.14
C PHE A 226 6.67 -6.20 -17.18
N VAL A 227 7.54 -6.41 -18.17
CA VAL A 227 7.77 -5.44 -19.26
C VAL A 227 6.47 -5.17 -20.02
N LYS A 228 5.76 -6.24 -20.41
CA LYS A 228 4.49 -6.16 -21.14
C LYS A 228 3.42 -5.44 -20.32
N PHE A 229 3.31 -5.74 -19.02
CA PHE A 229 2.39 -5.05 -18.11
C PHE A 229 2.67 -3.54 -18.05
N ILE A 230 3.92 -3.15 -17.78
CA ILE A 230 4.30 -1.74 -17.66
C ILE A 230 4.03 -0.99 -18.97
N GLN A 231 4.38 -1.58 -20.10
CA GLN A 231 4.15 -0.98 -21.43
C GLN A 231 2.66 -0.89 -21.77
N ALA A 232 1.87 -1.93 -21.46
CA ALA A 232 0.44 -1.94 -21.73
C ALA A 232 -0.30 -0.91 -20.87
N TYR A 233 0.03 -0.79 -19.59
CA TYR A 233 -0.53 0.25 -18.72
C TYR A 233 -0.08 1.64 -19.15
N LYS A 234 1.18 1.83 -19.57
CA LYS A 234 1.64 3.09 -20.15
C LYS A 234 0.88 3.48 -21.40
N ALA A 235 0.54 2.52 -22.27
CA ALA A 235 -0.29 2.76 -23.46
C ALA A 235 -1.73 3.17 -23.12
N GLU A 236 -2.22 2.83 -21.93
CA GLU A 236 -3.47 3.33 -21.37
C GLU A 236 -3.31 4.71 -20.69
N GLY A 237 -2.13 5.32 -20.72
CA GLY A 237 -1.84 6.58 -20.04
C GLY A 237 -1.64 6.43 -18.52
N ILE A 238 -1.35 5.22 -18.05
CA ILE A 238 -1.13 4.92 -16.62
C ILE A 238 0.35 4.64 -16.40
N ASP A 239 1.01 5.55 -15.67
CA ASP A 239 2.42 5.39 -15.31
C ASP A 239 2.57 4.54 -14.04
N ILE A 240 3.29 3.42 -14.15
CA ILE A 240 3.64 2.57 -13.01
C ILE A 240 4.97 3.04 -12.43
N ASN A 241 4.95 3.63 -11.23
CA ASN A 241 6.13 4.19 -10.58
C ASN A 241 7.02 3.11 -9.97
N ALA A 242 6.40 2.06 -9.42
CA ALA A 242 7.10 0.94 -8.80
C ALA A 242 6.36 -0.37 -9.06
N ILE A 243 7.10 -1.48 -9.02
CA ILE A 243 6.53 -2.82 -8.91
C ILE A 243 7.15 -3.54 -7.71
N THR A 244 6.42 -4.49 -7.16
CA THR A 244 7.02 -5.57 -6.36
C THR A 244 6.96 -6.86 -7.17
N ILE A 245 7.91 -7.77 -6.96
CA ILE A 245 8.04 -8.98 -7.81
C ILE A 245 6.98 -10.03 -7.46
N GLN A 246 6.59 -10.09 -6.20
CA GLN A 246 5.64 -11.06 -5.66
C GLN A 246 5.05 -10.50 -4.37
N ASN A 247 3.73 -10.50 -4.23
CA ASN A 247 3.07 -10.26 -2.96
C ASN A 247 3.44 -11.36 -1.97
N GLU A 248 3.96 -11.00 -0.79
CA GLU A 248 4.17 -11.92 0.32
C GLU A 248 4.88 -13.22 -0.08
N PRO A 249 6.13 -13.16 -0.60
CA PRO A 249 6.81 -14.30 -1.22
C PRO A 249 7.12 -15.47 -0.27
N ARG A 250 6.83 -15.35 1.02
CA ARG A 250 6.92 -16.43 2.02
C ARG A 250 5.57 -16.97 2.48
N HIS A 251 4.48 -16.48 1.89
CA HIS A 251 3.11 -16.91 2.16
C HIS A 251 2.55 -17.74 1.00
N GLN A 252 1.73 -18.73 1.32
CA GLN A 252 0.97 -19.50 0.34
C GLN A 252 -0.33 -20.03 0.91
N THR A 253 -1.31 -20.23 0.04
CA THR A 253 -2.59 -20.84 0.38
C THR A 253 -3.25 -21.45 -0.86
N SER A 254 -4.15 -22.41 -0.65
CA SER A 254 -5.00 -22.96 -1.70
C SER A 254 -6.27 -22.13 -1.95
N GLY A 255 -6.50 -21.07 -1.16
CA GLY A 255 -7.77 -20.32 -1.18
C GLY A 255 -7.82 -19.10 -2.12
N TYR A 256 -6.67 -18.58 -2.54
CA TYR A 256 -6.55 -17.45 -3.47
C TYR A 256 -5.16 -17.45 -4.15
N PRO A 257 -4.95 -16.63 -5.21
CA PRO A 257 -3.67 -16.58 -5.90
C PRO A 257 -2.51 -16.29 -4.94
N THR A 258 -1.49 -17.14 -4.93
CA THR A 258 -0.26 -16.97 -4.14
C THR A 258 0.91 -17.65 -4.83
N MET A 259 2.13 -17.27 -4.51
CA MET A 259 3.33 -18.01 -4.92
C MET A 259 4.46 -17.79 -3.93
N THR A 260 5.14 -18.88 -3.55
CA THR A 260 6.39 -18.81 -2.80
C THR A 260 7.57 -18.49 -3.70
N MET A 261 8.43 -17.57 -3.24
CA MET A 261 9.66 -17.17 -3.92
C MET A 261 10.75 -16.92 -2.87
N SER A 262 11.84 -17.69 -2.89
CA SER A 262 12.95 -17.43 -1.97
C SER A 262 13.72 -16.17 -2.37
N TRP A 263 14.48 -15.60 -1.43
CA TRP A 263 15.30 -14.42 -1.69
C TRP A 263 16.38 -14.70 -2.74
N GLN A 264 16.87 -15.94 -2.87
CA GLN A 264 17.82 -16.33 -3.91
C GLN A 264 17.17 -16.19 -5.29
N ILE A 265 15.94 -16.70 -5.45
CA ILE A 265 15.19 -16.57 -6.70
C ILE A 265 14.97 -15.11 -7.03
N GLN A 266 14.49 -14.31 -6.07
CA GLN A 266 14.22 -12.89 -6.29
C GLN A 266 15.51 -12.12 -6.65
N ARG A 267 16.63 -12.37 -5.96
CA ARG A 267 17.95 -11.82 -6.29
C ARG A 267 18.37 -12.15 -7.72
N ASP A 268 18.32 -13.42 -8.09
CA ASP A 268 18.81 -13.91 -9.38
C ASP A 268 17.92 -13.41 -10.53
N LEU A 269 16.61 -13.34 -10.31
CA LEU A 269 15.66 -12.75 -11.25
C LEU A 269 15.97 -11.28 -11.51
N ILE A 270 16.23 -10.50 -10.46
CA ILE A 270 16.60 -9.08 -10.58
C ILE A 270 17.93 -8.92 -11.32
N LYS A 271 18.95 -9.66 -10.88
CA LYS A 271 20.33 -9.56 -11.35
C LYS A 271 20.47 -9.94 -12.82
N TRP A 272 19.89 -11.09 -13.20
CA TRP A 272 20.16 -11.71 -14.50
C TRP A 272 19.08 -11.46 -15.55
N HIS A 273 17.86 -11.10 -15.14
CA HIS A 273 16.73 -10.98 -16.08
C HIS A 273 16.04 -9.62 -16.00
N MET A 274 15.33 -9.30 -14.92
CA MET A 274 14.48 -8.11 -14.84
C MET A 274 15.28 -6.82 -14.98
N GLY A 275 16.38 -6.66 -14.22
CA GLY A 275 17.20 -5.46 -14.26
C GLY A 275 17.75 -5.14 -15.66
N PRO A 276 18.49 -6.07 -16.29
CA PRO A 276 18.97 -5.91 -17.66
C PRO A 276 17.84 -5.67 -18.67
N LEU A 277 16.72 -6.38 -18.54
CA LEU A 277 15.59 -6.26 -19.45
C LEU A 277 14.89 -4.89 -19.31
N PHE A 278 14.72 -4.37 -18.10
CA PHE A 278 14.16 -3.04 -17.87
C PHE A 278 15.05 -1.95 -18.48
N ARG A 279 16.39 -2.04 -18.30
CA ARG A 279 17.33 -1.13 -18.97
C ARG A 279 17.21 -1.22 -20.50
N LYS A 280 17.17 -2.43 -21.07
CA LYS A 280 17.01 -2.65 -22.52
C LYS A 280 15.74 -2.02 -23.08
N HIS A 281 14.65 -2.03 -22.31
CA HIS A 281 13.37 -1.45 -22.69
C HIS A 281 13.17 0.00 -22.23
N ASN A 282 14.20 0.66 -21.68
CA ASN A 282 14.13 2.02 -21.11
C ASN A 282 13.01 2.20 -20.08
N ILE A 283 12.78 1.18 -19.25
CA ILE A 283 11.79 1.20 -18.17
C ILE A 283 12.44 1.77 -16.91
N ASN A 284 11.88 2.88 -16.41
CA ASN A 284 12.33 3.55 -15.19
C ASN A 284 11.52 3.15 -13.94
N THR A 285 10.54 2.26 -14.08
CA THR A 285 9.76 1.72 -12.97
C THR A 285 10.67 1.06 -11.95
N LYS A 286 10.55 1.47 -10.68
CA LYS A 286 11.37 0.93 -9.59
C LYS A 286 11.02 -0.52 -9.30
N ILE A 287 12.02 -1.33 -8.96
CA ILE A 287 11.82 -2.69 -8.44
C ILE A 287 11.91 -2.63 -6.91
N LEU A 288 10.82 -2.93 -6.22
CA LEU A 288 10.78 -3.08 -4.78
C LEU A 288 10.89 -4.56 -4.41
N ILE A 289 11.77 -4.87 -3.47
CA ILE A 289 12.00 -6.25 -2.98
C ILE A 289 11.24 -6.52 -1.69
N LEU A 290 11.17 -7.80 -1.30
CA LEU A 290 10.38 -8.31 -0.16
C LEU A 290 8.85 -8.25 -0.37
N ASP A 291 8.21 -7.11 -0.11
CA ASP A 291 6.74 -6.92 -0.09
C ASP A 291 6.03 -7.88 0.86
N HIS A 292 6.50 -7.90 2.12
CA HIS A 292 6.04 -8.77 3.19
C HIS A 292 6.40 -8.22 4.57
N ASN A 293 6.16 -9.00 5.62
CA ASN A 293 6.23 -8.58 7.02
C ASN A 293 7.63 -8.23 7.51
N TRP A 294 7.69 -7.44 8.59
CA TRP A 294 8.93 -6.96 9.19
C TRP A 294 9.81 -8.10 9.75
N ASP A 295 9.23 -9.20 10.19
CA ASP A 295 9.96 -10.36 10.73
C ASP A 295 10.77 -11.13 9.69
N LEU A 296 10.64 -10.80 8.41
CA LEU A 296 11.41 -11.37 7.29
C LEU A 296 12.54 -10.46 6.84
N HIS A 297 13.08 -9.66 7.76
CA HIS A 297 14.09 -8.65 7.47
C HIS A 297 15.39 -9.20 6.87
N GLU A 298 15.71 -10.48 7.06
CA GLU A 298 16.86 -11.14 6.45
C GLU A 298 16.70 -11.34 4.94
N TYR A 299 15.46 -11.42 4.46
CA TYR A 299 15.15 -11.59 3.04
C TYR A 299 15.71 -10.43 2.20
N PRO A 300 15.34 -9.15 2.43
CA PRO A 300 15.92 -8.04 1.67
C PRO A 300 17.39 -7.83 2.01
N GLU A 301 17.83 -8.06 3.25
CA GLU A 301 19.25 -7.92 3.63
C GLU A 301 20.15 -8.85 2.81
N ASN A 302 19.73 -10.09 2.56
CA ASN A 302 20.50 -11.04 1.73
C ASN A 302 20.56 -10.65 0.24
N ILE A 303 19.48 -10.07 -0.31
CA ILE A 303 19.48 -9.56 -1.69
C ILE A 303 20.41 -8.36 -1.82
N LEU A 304 20.34 -7.42 -0.87
CA LEU A 304 21.12 -6.17 -0.88
C LEU A 304 22.63 -6.37 -0.67
N ARG A 305 23.07 -7.55 -0.22
CA ARG A 305 24.49 -7.92 -0.15
C ARG A 305 25.10 -8.26 -1.51
N ASP A 306 24.29 -8.59 -2.51
CA ASP A 306 24.75 -8.82 -3.88
C ASP A 306 24.67 -7.52 -4.68
N ASN A 307 25.81 -6.89 -4.94
CA ASN A 307 25.86 -5.59 -5.64
C ASN A 307 25.29 -5.66 -7.07
N ASP A 308 25.36 -6.81 -7.74
CA ASP A 308 24.86 -6.95 -9.10
C ASP A 308 23.33 -6.99 -9.13
N ALA A 309 22.68 -7.46 -8.07
CA ALA A 309 21.24 -7.34 -7.87
C ALA A 309 20.89 -5.94 -7.34
N LYS A 310 21.60 -5.47 -6.30
CA LYS A 310 21.35 -4.21 -5.59
C LYS A 310 21.26 -3.01 -6.52
N GLN A 311 22.08 -2.95 -7.57
CA GLN A 311 22.07 -1.83 -8.54
C GLN A 311 20.74 -1.62 -9.27
N TYR A 312 19.83 -2.59 -9.24
CA TYR A 312 18.50 -2.53 -9.86
C TYR A 312 17.38 -2.36 -8.84
N VAL A 313 17.68 -2.45 -7.54
CA VAL A 313 16.70 -2.35 -6.46
C VAL A 313 16.38 -0.88 -6.19
N GLY A 314 15.11 -0.51 -6.33
CA GLY A 314 14.60 0.83 -6.04
C GLY A 314 14.12 1.03 -4.60
N GLY A 315 14.01 -0.04 -3.81
CA GLY A 315 13.65 0.01 -2.39
C GLY A 315 13.19 -1.32 -1.82
N VAL A 316 12.82 -1.31 -0.54
CA VAL A 316 12.25 -2.47 0.18
C VAL A 316 10.82 -2.16 0.59
N ALA A 317 9.90 -3.09 0.31
CA ALA A 317 8.49 -2.98 0.63
C ALA A 317 8.12 -3.82 1.86
N TRP A 318 7.36 -3.24 2.78
CA TRP A 318 7.04 -3.82 4.09
C TRP A 318 5.53 -3.85 4.39
N HIS A 319 5.10 -4.93 5.05
CA HIS A 319 3.75 -5.14 5.58
C HIS A 319 3.76 -5.19 7.12
N CYS A 320 2.58 -4.98 7.75
CA CYS A 320 2.45 -4.84 9.20
C CYS A 320 1.97 -6.09 9.97
N TYR A 321 1.83 -7.25 9.32
CA TYR A 321 1.11 -8.37 9.94
C TYR A 321 1.95 -9.15 10.96
N ALA A 322 3.27 -9.01 10.93
CA ALA A 322 4.19 -9.63 11.89
C ALA A 322 5.51 -8.86 12.00
N GLY A 323 6.22 -9.06 13.10
CA GLY A 323 7.55 -8.50 13.35
C GLY A 323 7.55 -7.12 14.01
N ASP A 324 8.74 -6.49 14.00
CA ASP A 324 9.00 -5.22 14.66
C ASP A 324 8.99 -4.05 13.67
N LYS A 325 8.17 -3.04 13.94
CA LYS A 325 8.00 -1.84 13.11
C LYS A 325 9.25 -0.96 13.00
N SER A 326 10.33 -1.26 13.72
CA SER A 326 11.64 -0.59 13.62
C SER A 326 12.59 -1.21 12.60
N GLU A 327 12.26 -2.38 12.04
CA GLU A 327 13.12 -3.06 11.05
C GLU A 327 13.49 -2.23 9.81
N PRO A 328 12.60 -1.37 9.25
CA PRO A 328 12.98 -0.45 8.17
C PRO A 328 14.11 0.52 8.56
N GLU A 329 14.13 1.01 9.81
CA GLU A 329 15.20 1.88 10.32
C GLU A 329 16.52 1.10 10.51
N ARG A 330 16.45 -0.12 11.04
CA ARG A 330 17.62 -1.01 11.15
C ARG A 330 18.22 -1.28 9.77
N LEU A 331 17.39 -1.58 8.78
CA LEU A 331 17.85 -1.86 7.42
C LEU A 331 18.41 -0.60 6.75
N HIS A 332 17.74 0.55 6.89
CA HIS A 332 18.24 1.84 6.39
C HIS A 332 19.60 2.20 7.00
N SER A 333 19.82 1.93 8.29
CA SER A 333 21.12 2.15 8.94
C SER A 333 22.26 1.33 8.33
N LYS A 334 21.97 0.14 7.77
CA LYS A 334 22.95 -0.71 7.07
C LYS A 334 23.09 -0.37 5.58
N PHE A 335 22.00 0.05 4.95
CA PHE A 335 21.90 0.33 3.51
C PHE A 335 21.23 1.68 3.29
N SER A 336 21.92 2.77 3.68
CA SER A 336 21.36 4.13 3.72
C SER A 336 20.93 4.67 2.35
N ASN A 337 21.40 4.07 1.27
CA ASN A 337 21.05 4.42 -0.10
C ASN A 337 19.82 3.65 -0.63
N ILE A 338 19.18 2.82 0.20
CA ILE A 338 18.00 2.02 -0.17
C ILE A 338 16.76 2.59 0.51
N ASP A 339 15.83 3.05 -0.31
CA ASP A 339 14.54 3.58 0.11
C ASP A 339 13.67 2.51 0.79
N GLN A 340 12.91 2.91 1.80
CA GLN A 340 11.92 2.06 2.47
C GLN A 340 10.51 2.45 2.02
N TYR A 341 9.63 1.47 1.80
CA TYR A 341 8.24 1.66 1.41
C TYR A 341 7.34 0.82 2.30
N PHE A 342 6.30 1.42 2.86
CA PHE A 342 5.26 0.68 3.56
C PHE A 342 4.08 0.51 2.61
N THR A 343 3.80 -0.73 2.21
CA THR A 343 2.98 -1.05 1.03
C THR A 343 1.68 -1.75 1.35
N GLU A 344 1.52 -2.31 2.55
CA GLU A 344 0.27 -2.95 2.94
C GLU A 344 0.09 -3.02 4.47
N CYS A 345 -1.14 -2.75 4.88
CA CYS A 345 -1.64 -3.11 6.20
C CYS A 345 -3.16 -3.17 6.16
N SER A 346 -3.78 -4.04 6.92
CA SER A 346 -5.24 -4.10 7.02
C SER A 346 -5.70 -4.26 8.46
N GLY A 347 -6.93 -3.82 8.73
CA GLY A 347 -7.67 -4.29 9.89
C GLY A 347 -8.05 -5.77 9.75
N TYR A 348 -8.52 -6.38 10.84
CA TYR A 348 -9.04 -7.74 10.86
C TYR A 348 -10.37 -7.77 11.64
N ALA A 349 -11.16 -8.85 11.49
CA ALA A 349 -12.50 -8.97 12.06
C ALA A 349 -12.61 -8.90 13.60
N GLY A 350 -11.48 -8.79 14.31
CA GLY A 350 -11.38 -8.59 15.76
C GLY A 350 -10.73 -7.27 16.14
N SER A 351 -10.55 -6.34 15.20
CA SER A 351 -10.02 -5.01 15.47
C SER A 351 -10.95 -4.25 16.45
N PRO A 352 -10.36 -3.43 17.35
CA PRO A 352 -11.13 -2.67 18.35
C PRO A 352 -12.11 -1.68 17.70
N ASN A 353 -12.86 -0.96 18.54
CA ASN A 353 -13.74 0.12 18.07
C ASN A 353 -12.97 1.23 17.32
N PHE A 354 -13.71 2.17 16.72
CA PHE A 354 -13.13 3.27 15.94
C PHE A 354 -11.99 4.01 16.66
N LYS A 355 -12.15 4.33 17.96
CA LYS A 355 -11.11 4.98 18.77
C LYS A 355 -9.82 4.16 18.80
N GLY A 356 -9.93 2.86 19.09
CA GLY A 356 -8.78 1.96 19.16
C GLY A 356 -8.05 1.87 17.83
N ASN A 357 -8.78 1.71 16.72
CA ASN A 357 -8.19 1.66 15.39
C ASN A 357 -7.55 2.98 14.98
N LEU A 358 -8.21 4.11 15.27
CA LEU A 358 -7.66 5.43 14.96
C LEU A 358 -6.30 5.63 15.64
N VAL A 359 -6.22 5.40 16.95
CA VAL A 359 -4.97 5.57 17.72
C VAL A 359 -3.90 4.59 17.22
N TRP A 360 -4.24 3.30 17.08
CA TRP A 360 -3.28 2.30 16.62
C TRP A 360 -2.74 2.59 15.22
N ASN A 361 -3.61 2.97 14.28
CA ASN A 361 -3.22 3.29 12.90
C ASN A 361 -2.25 4.48 12.86
N PHE A 362 -2.45 5.51 13.68
CA PHE A 362 -1.53 6.63 13.72
C PHE A 362 -0.20 6.28 14.39
N ASP A 363 -0.24 5.57 15.51
CA ASP A 363 0.96 5.20 16.28
C ASP A 363 1.83 4.13 15.61
N ASN A 364 1.28 3.34 14.70
CA ASN A 364 2.00 2.24 14.06
C ASN A 364 2.24 2.47 12.56
N LEU A 365 1.37 3.24 11.90
CA LEU A 365 1.41 3.43 10.45
C LEU A 365 1.74 4.87 10.08
N PHE A 366 0.80 5.80 10.25
CA PHE A 366 0.91 7.14 9.67
C PHE A 366 1.99 8.04 10.28
N LEU A 367 2.28 7.89 11.58
CA LEU A 367 3.39 8.61 12.22
C LEU A 367 4.65 7.76 12.24
N GLN A 368 4.51 6.47 12.55
CA GLN A 368 5.67 5.61 12.79
C GLN A 368 6.42 5.25 11.51
N GLN A 369 5.74 4.87 10.43
CA GLN A 369 6.43 4.43 9.21
C GLN A 369 7.29 5.56 8.60
N PRO A 370 6.82 6.82 8.53
CA PRO A 370 7.69 7.93 8.15
C PRO A 370 8.85 8.16 9.13
N ARG A 371 8.71 7.86 10.43
CA ARG A 371 9.83 7.97 11.38
C ARG A 371 10.90 6.91 11.17
N VAL A 372 10.56 5.78 10.54
CA VAL A 372 11.49 4.71 10.18
C VAL A 372 11.81 4.70 8.69
N TRP A 373 11.90 5.89 8.08
CA TRP A 373 12.34 6.12 6.71
C TRP A 373 11.40 5.67 5.59
N ALA A 374 10.19 5.18 5.91
CA ALA A 374 9.23 4.82 4.87
C ALA A 374 8.79 6.07 4.08
N LYS A 375 8.80 5.96 2.76
CA LYS A 375 8.38 7.02 1.83
C LYS A 375 6.90 6.96 1.49
N THR A 376 6.25 5.83 1.79
CA THR A 376 4.82 5.62 1.59
C THR A 376 4.19 5.08 2.86
N VAL A 377 2.88 5.28 3.01
CA VAL A 377 2.04 4.54 3.97
C VAL A 377 0.76 4.13 3.26
N LEU A 378 0.62 2.85 2.95
CA LEU A 378 -0.52 2.31 2.23
C LEU A 378 -1.30 1.32 3.11
N PHE A 379 -2.60 1.57 3.28
CA PHE A 379 -3.52 0.52 3.72
C PHE A 379 -3.79 -0.48 2.59
N TRP A 380 -4.48 -1.56 2.92
CA TRP A 380 -4.99 -2.52 1.95
C TRP A 380 -6.24 -1.96 1.23
N ASN A 381 -7.40 -2.60 1.23
CA ASN A 381 -8.51 -2.14 0.38
C ASN A 381 -9.04 -0.74 0.73
N ILE A 382 -9.01 0.18 -0.25
CA ILE A 382 -9.56 1.54 -0.15
C ILE A 382 -11.09 1.56 -0.03
N ALA A 383 -11.77 0.55 -0.56
CA ALA A 383 -13.22 0.38 -0.48
C ALA A 383 -13.58 -1.10 -0.56
N LEU A 384 -14.61 -1.51 0.20
CA LEU A 384 -15.28 -2.80 0.12
C LEU A 384 -16.78 -2.59 0.34
N ASP A 385 -17.58 -3.61 0.06
CA ASP A 385 -18.99 -3.62 0.45
C ASP A 385 -19.17 -3.83 1.96
N GLN A 386 -20.42 -3.69 2.43
CA GLN A 386 -20.78 -3.85 3.85
C GLN A 386 -20.55 -5.26 4.40
N ASN A 387 -20.27 -6.24 3.53
CA ASN A 387 -19.94 -7.62 3.89
C ASN A 387 -18.42 -7.88 3.80
N HIS A 388 -17.62 -6.83 3.70
CA HIS A 388 -16.16 -6.87 3.55
C HIS A 388 -15.69 -7.60 2.27
N GLY A 389 -16.44 -7.47 1.18
CA GLY A 389 -16.15 -8.09 -0.10
C GLY A 389 -16.26 -7.14 -1.30
N PRO A 390 -16.29 -7.70 -2.53
CA PRO A 390 -16.15 -9.13 -2.83
C PRO A 390 -14.74 -9.65 -2.51
N LYS A 391 -14.59 -10.93 -2.17
CA LYS A 391 -13.29 -11.54 -1.87
C LYS A 391 -13.32 -13.06 -2.07
N SER A 392 -12.15 -13.64 -2.22
CA SER A 392 -11.96 -15.09 -2.31
C SER A 392 -12.34 -15.75 -0.97
N PRO A 393 -12.92 -16.96 -0.96
CA PRO A 393 -13.33 -17.65 0.27
C PRO A 393 -12.21 -17.85 1.31
N GLY A 394 -10.95 -17.91 0.86
CA GLY A 394 -9.79 -18.03 1.72
C GLY A 394 -9.32 -16.73 2.39
N SER A 395 -9.85 -15.56 2.00
CA SER A 395 -9.42 -14.26 2.55
C SER A 395 -10.10 -13.95 3.88
N ARG A 396 -9.29 -13.59 4.88
CA ARG A 396 -9.74 -13.20 6.23
C ARG A 396 -9.58 -11.71 6.53
N LEU A 397 -9.01 -10.94 5.60
CA LEU A 397 -8.74 -9.52 5.78
C LEU A 397 -10.01 -8.67 5.61
N GLN A 398 -9.93 -7.42 6.07
CA GLN A 398 -10.96 -6.39 5.92
C GLN A 398 -10.39 -5.14 5.25
N GLY A 399 -11.27 -4.25 4.79
CA GLY A 399 -10.92 -2.96 4.18
C GLY A 399 -10.73 -1.85 5.22
N LEU A 400 -10.43 -0.65 4.72
CA LEU A 400 -10.23 0.59 5.49
C LEU A 400 -11.43 0.98 6.36
#